data_AF-A0A969IID0-F1
#
_entry.id   AF-A0A969IID0-F1
#
_cell.length_a   1.000
_cell.length_b   1.000
_cell.length_c   1.000
_cell.angle_alpha   90.00
_cell.angle_beta   90.00
_cell.angle_gamma   90.00
#
_symmetry.space_group_name_H-M   'P 1'
#
loop_
_entity.id
_entity.type
_entity.pdbx_description
1 polymer ?
#
loop_
_entity_poly.entity_id
_entity_poly.type
_entity_poly.pdbx_seq_one_letter_code
_entity_poly.pdbx_strand_id
1 'polypeptide(L)'
;MVLTASGYEIQSGNEKQTLEHGSLQNSILALYHKEPVSIRRVYSDNHQQFLEIVKSGEHSYKLVFPDGKFNEYHYRNGICAAIDIHHPLYKATVLLRR
;
A
#
# COMPACT_ATOMS: atom_id res chain seq x y z
N MET A 1 14.99 -0.06 6.47
CA MET A 1 14.40 1.21 6.94
C MET A 1 14.72 1.38 8.40
N VAL A 2 15.19 2.55 8.81
CA VAL A 2 15.54 2.88 10.21
C VAL A 2 14.85 4.20 10.58
N LEU A 3 14.24 4.25 11.77
CA LEU A 3 13.69 5.49 12.31
C LEU A 3 14.83 6.37 12.83
N THR A 4 14.87 7.63 12.39
CA THR A 4 15.88 8.63 12.80
C THR A 4 15.19 9.84 13.43
N ALA A 5 15.98 10.80 13.92
CA ALA A 5 15.46 12.05 14.47
C ALA A 5 14.71 12.92 13.44
N SER A 6 14.98 12.73 12.13
CA SER A 6 14.43 13.51 11.03
C SER A 6 13.35 12.76 10.22
N GLY A 7 13.00 11.52 10.57
CA GLY A 7 12.00 10.73 9.86
C GLY A 7 12.42 9.28 9.69
N TYR A 8 12.19 8.71 8.51
CA TYR A 8 12.61 7.33 8.19
C TYR A 8 13.72 7.35 7.15
N GLU A 9 14.85 6.72 7.44
CA GLU A 9 15.91 6.47 6.46
C GLU A 9 15.69 5.12 5.78
N ILE A 10 15.70 5.14 4.45
CA ILE A 10 15.72 3.98 3.59
C ILE A 10 17.14 3.86 3.02
N GLN A 11 17.71 2.67 3.11
CA GLN A 11 19.00 2.36 2.52
C GLN A 11 18.82 1.28 1.44
N SER A 12 19.20 1.63 0.21
CA SER A 12 19.24 0.72 -0.93
C SER A 12 20.67 0.70 -1.48
N GLY A 13 21.44 -0.32 -1.07
CA GLY A 13 22.88 -0.36 -1.37
C GLY A 13 23.63 0.81 -0.71
N ASN A 14 24.27 1.64 -1.54
CA ASN A 14 25.01 2.84 -1.12
C ASN A 14 24.15 4.11 -1.10
N GLU A 15 22.91 4.05 -1.62
CA GLU A 15 22.02 5.20 -1.62
C GLU A 15 21.21 5.27 -0.33
N LYS A 16 21.12 6.47 0.24
CA LYS A 16 20.30 6.78 1.40
C LYS A 16 19.24 7.80 1.02
N GLN A 17 17.99 7.51 1.35
CA GLN A 17 16.87 8.42 1.17
C GLN A 17 16.19 8.66 2.51
N THR A 18 15.91 9.92 2.84
CA THR A 18 15.12 10.29 4.00
C THR A 18 13.68 10.54 3.58
N LEU A 19 12.73 9.85 4.21
CA LEU A 19 11.31 10.15 4.09
C LEU A 19 10.97 11.24 5.13
N GLU A 20 10.68 12.45 4.65
CA GLU A 20 10.37 13.60 5.50
C GLU A 20 8.97 13.57 6.14
N HIS A 21 8.14 12.58 5.82
CA HIS A 21 6.74 12.56 6.28
C HIS A 21 6.56 11.73 7.55
N GLY A 22 6.17 12.43 8.61
CA GLY A 22 5.83 11.89 9.93
C GLY A 22 4.71 10.86 9.86
N SER A 23 5.02 9.68 10.39
CA SER A 23 4.18 8.49 10.51
C SER A 23 3.88 7.74 9.19
N LEU A 24 4.42 6.53 9.08
CA LEU A 24 4.07 5.54 8.06
C LEU A 24 2.68 4.91 8.32
N GLN A 25 1.70 5.71 8.74
CA GLN A 25 0.33 5.24 8.94
C GLN A 25 -0.31 4.73 7.64
N ASN A 26 0.19 5.21 6.50
CA ASN A 26 -0.30 4.87 5.17
C ASN A 26 0.69 3.94 4.47
N SER A 27 0.82 2.71 4.96
CA SER A 27 1.59 1.64 4.29
C SER A 27 0.64 0.64 3.61
N ILE A 28 1.18 -0.21 2.72
CA ILE A 28 0.41 -1.34 2.17
C ILE A 28 -0.11 -2.24 3.30
N LEU A 29 0.66 -2.43 4.38
CA LEU A 29 0.20 -3.22 5.53
C LEU A 29 -1.03 -2.58 6.20
N ALA A 30 -1.07 -1.25 6.30
CA ALA A 30 -2.22 -0.54 6.88
C ALA A 30 -3.51 -0.80 6.10
N LEU A 31 -3.43 -1.06 4.79
CA LEU A 31 -4.59 -1.37 3.94
C LEU A 31 -5.35 -2.62 4.39
N TYR A 32 -4.70 -3.58 5.07
CA TYR A 32 -5.38 -4.76 5.61
C TYR A 32 -6.23 -4.45 6.85
N HIS A 33 -5.94 -3.33 7.53
CA HIS A 33 -6.53 -2.99 8.81
C HIS A 33 -7.54 -1.85 8.75
N LYS A 34 -7.35 -0.89 7.83
CA LYS A 34 -8.15 0.32 7.75
C LYS A 34 -8.37 0.73 6.29
N GLU A 35 -9.59 1.13 6.00
CA GLU A 35 -9.95 1.72 4.71
C GLU A 35 -9.23 3.05 4.45
N PRO A 36 -8.57 3.23 3.28
CA PRO A 36 -7.73 4.37 2.98
C PRO A 36 -8.55 5.59 2.50
N VAL A 37 -9.53 6.02 3.30
CA VAL A 37 -10.38 7.16 2.97
C VAL A 37 -9.54 8.44 2.87
N SER A 38 -9.68 9.16 1.75
CA SER A 38 -8.96 10.40 1.45
C SER A 38 -7.42 10.28 1.35
N ILE A 39 -6.89 9.06 1.24
CA ILE A 39 -5.46 8.80 1.02
C ILE A 39 -5.23 8.56 -0.47
N ARG A 40 -4.15 9.14 -1.02
CA ARG A 40 -3.77 9.01 -2.45
C ARG A 40 -2.50 8.20 -2.68
N ARG A 41 -1.69 8.00 -1.64
CA ARG A 41 -0.43 7.27 -1.73
C ARG A 41 -0.23 6.42 -0.50
N VAL A 42 0.30 5.22 -0.69
CA VAL A 42 0.72 4.32 0.38
C VAL A 42 2.15 3.87 0.17
N TYR A 43 2.88 3.71 1.25
CA TYR A 43 4.25 3.25 1.20
C TYR A 43 4.32 1.74 0.99
N SER A 44 5.15 1.30 0.04
CA SER A 44 5.47 -0.10 -0.22
C SER A 44 6.86 -0.42 0.31
N ASP A 45 6.94 -1.28 1.32
CA ASP A 45 8.23 -1.77 1.83
C ASP A 45 9.00 -2.55 0.75
N ASN A 46 8.30 -3.34 -0.08
CA ASN A 46 8.90 -4.14 -1.14
C ASN A 46 9.52 -3.27 -2.25
N HIS A 47 8.84 -2.20 -2.65
CA HIS A 47 9.32 -1.28 -3.69
C HIS A 47 10.11 -0.09 -3.12
N GLN A 48 10.21 0.01 -1.79
CA GLN A 48 10.85 1.10 -1.05
C GLN A 48 10.42 2.50 -1.50
N GLN A 49 9.15 2.66 -1.87
CA GLN A 49 8.62 3.92 -2.41
C GLN A 49 7.12 4.05 -2.14
N PHE A 50 6.60 5.27 -2.28
CA PHE A 50 5.17 5.53 -2.27
C PHE A 50 4.54 5.13 -3.60
N LEU A 51 3.50 4.30 -3.53
CA LEU A 51 2.68 3.88 -4.66
C LEU A 51 1.35 4.64 -4.65
N GLU A 52 0.80 4.86 -5.84
CA GLU A 52 -0.51 5.49 -6.01
C GLU A 52 -1.64 4.52 -5.66
N ILE A 53 -2.59 5.00 -4.87
CA ILE A 53 -3.84 4.31 -4.59
C ILE A 53 -5.02 5.17 -5.05
N VAL A 54 -5.90 4.58 -5.86
CA VAL A 54 -7.03 5.28 -6.50
C VAL A 54 -8.32 4.61 -6.08
N LYS A 55 -9.31 5.40 -5.67
CA LYS A 55 -10.66 4.88 -5.41
C LYS A 55 -11.28 4.40 -6.73
N SER A 56 -11.61 3.12 -6.79
CA SER A 56 -12.14 2.45 -7.98
C SER A 56 -13.63 2.11 -7.88
N GLY A 57 -14.19 2.16 -6.68
CA GLY A 57 -15.62 1.93 -6.44
C GLY A 57 -16.04 2.31 -5.03
N GLU A 58 -17.28 1.96 -4.67
CA GLU A 58 -17.70 2.03 -3.27
C GLU A 58 -16.89 1.04 -2.44
N HIS A 59 -16.28 1.54 -1.36
CA HIS A 59 -15.39 0.77 -0.49
C HIS A 59 -14.33 -0.07 -1.24
N SER A 60 -13.86 0.41 -2.41
CA SER A 60 -12.93 -0.32 -3.29
C SER A 60 -11.84 0.60 -3.81
N TYR A 61 -10.59 0.12 -3.76
CA TYR A 61 -9.39 0.91 -4.02
C TYR A 61 -8.35 0.11 -4.81
N LYS A 62 -7.86 0.69 -5.90
CA LYS A 62 -6.83 0.11 -6.76
C LYS A 62 -5.44 0.65 -6.39
N LEU A 63 -4.52 -0.24 -6.08
CA LEU A 63 -3.10 0.04 -5.86
C LEU A 63 -2.30 -0.36 -7.09
N VAL A 64 -1.59 0.57 -7.71
CA VAL A 64 -0.81 0.32 -8.93
C VAL A 64 0.67 0.17 -8.60
N PHE A 65 1.29 -0.91 -9.09
CA PHE A 65 2.70 -1.19 -8.95
C PHE A 65 3.51 -0.62 -10.12
N PRO A 66 4.82 -0.33 -9.94
CA PRO A 66 5.66 0.24 -11.00
C PRO A 66 5.77 -0.61 -12.26
N ASP A 67 5.55 -1.92 -12.15
CA ASP A 67 5.59 -2.88 -13.25
C ASP A 67 4.23 -3.03 -13.98
N GLY A 68 3.26 -2.16 -13.68
CA GLY A 68 1.94 -2.14 -14.31
C GLY A 68 0.94 -3.14 -13.73
N LYS A 69 1.36 -3.97 -12.76
CA LYS A 69 0.45 -4.82 -11.99
C LYS A 69 -0.40 -3.98 -11.07
N PHE A 70 -1.50 -4.55 -10.59
CA PHE A 70 -2.29 -3.88 -9.57
C PHE A 70 -3.00 -4.88 -8.67
N ASN A 71 -3.33 -4.41 -7.47
CA ASN A 71 -4.25 -5.07 -6.58
C ASN A 71 -5.46 -4.17 -6.35
N GLU A 72 -6.64 -4.76 -6.22
CA GLU A 72 -7.84 -4.06 -5.78
C GLU A 72 -8.22 -4.52 -4.38
N TYR A 73 -8.37 -3.57 -3.46
CA TYR A 73 -8.69 -3.80 -2.06
C TYR A 73 -10.15 -3.44 -1.82
N HIS A 74 -10.91 -4.37 -1.26
CA HIS A 74 -12.33 -4.21 -0.98
C HIS A 74 -12.59 -4.24 0.52
N TYR A 75 -13.38 -3.28 0.98
CA TYR A 75 -13.62 -3.03 2.39
C TYR A 75 -15.06 -3.31 2.77
N ARG A 76 -15.25 -3.80 4.00
CA ARG A 76 -16.55 -3.95 4.64
C ARG A 76 -16.42 -3.44 6.07
N ASN A 77 -17.27 -2.48 6.44
CA ASN A 77 -17.22 -1.81 7.75
C ASN A 77 -15.83 -1.20 8.06
N GLY A 78 -15.19 -0.59 7.05
CA GLY A 78 -13.87 0.04 7.18
C GLY A 78 -12.67 -0.92 7.27
N ILE A 79 -12.89 -2.23 7.14
CA ILE A 79 -11.87 -3.28 7.24
C ILE A 79 -11.76 -4.01 5.91
N CYS A 80 -10.53 -4.31 5.48
CA CYS A 80 -10.30 -5.07 4.25
C CYS A 80 -10.89 -6.48 4.37
N ALA A 81 -11.77 -6.82 3.44
CA ALA A 81 -12.49 -8.09 3.38
C ALA A 81 -12.00 -8.97 2.23
N ALA A 82 -11.57 -8.36 1.12
CA ALA A 82 -11.06 -9.08 -0.04
C ALA A 82 -9.99 -8.27 -0.77
N ILE A 83 -9.10 -9.00 -1.45
CA ILE A 83 -8.07 -8.42 -2.32
C ILE A 83 -8.05 -9.18 -3.64
N ASP A 84 -8.28 -8.48 -4.74
CA ASP A 84 -8.14 -9.02 -6.09
C ASP A 84 -6.75 -8.69 -6.63
N ILE A 85 -5.95 -9.72 -6.91
CA ILE A 85 -4.58 -9.63 -7.39
C ILE A 85 -4.59 -9.80 -8.91
N HIS A 86 -4.09 -8.80 -9.63
CA HIS A 86 -3.97 -8.82 -11.08
C HIS A 86 -2.50 -8.90 -11.50
N HIS A 87 -2.04 -10.13 -11.70
CA HIS A 87 -0.73 -10.45 -12.26
C HIS A 87 -0.87 -10.91 -13.72
N PRO A 88 0.12 -10.65 -14.62
CA PRO A 88 0.06 -11.15 -16.00
C PRO A 88 -0.12 -12.67 -16.13
N LEU A 89 0.45 -13.42 -15.19
CA LEU A 89 0.43 -14.89 -15.19
C LEU A 89 -0.79 -15.49 -14.48
N TYR A 90 -1.42 -14.78 -13.56
CA TYR A 90 -2.52 -15.30 -12.76
C TYR A 90 -3.40 -14.17 -12.22
N LYS A 91 -4.64 -14.52 -11.90
CA LYS A 91 -5.51 -13.72 -11.06
C LYS A 91 -5.87 -14.53 -9.82
N ALA A 92 -5.88 -13.87 -8.68
CA ALA A 92 -6.23 -14.52 -7.42
C ALA A 92 -7.04 -13.55 -6.56
N THR A 93 -8.02 -14.09 -5.85
CA THR A 93 -8.76 -13.34 -4.83
C THR A 93 -8.40 -13.88 -3.46
N VAL A 94 -7.94 -13.01 -2.57
CA VAL A 94 -7.67 -13.32 -1.18
C VAL A 94 -8.85 -12.85 -0.35
N LEU A 95 -9.54 -13.77 0.32
CA LEU A 95 -10.62 -13.45 1.25
C LEU A 95 -10.08 -13.42 2.68
N LEU A 96 -10.23 -12.28 3.35
CA LEU A 96 -9.79 -12.10 4.73
C LEU A 96 -10.94 -12.47 5.66
N ARG A 97 -10.74 -13.52 6.46
CA ARG A 97 -11.64 -13.89 7.54
C ARG A 97 -11.11 -13.32 8.85
N ARG A 98 -11.97 -12.62 9.59
CA ARG A 98 -11.72 -12.18 10.95
C ARG A 98 -12.73 -12.83 11.87
#